data_AF-A0A4R6P3I5-F1
#
_entry.id   AF-A0A4R6P3I5-F1
#
_cell.length_a   1.000
_cell.length_b   1.000
_cell.length_c   1.000
_cell.angle_alpha   90.00
_cell.angle_beta   90.00
_cell.angle_gamma   90.00
#
_symmetry.space_group_name_H-M   'P 1'
#
loop_
_entity.id
_entity.type
_entity.pdbx_description
1 polymer ?
#
loop_
_entity_poly.entity_id
_entity_poly.type
_entity_poly.pdbx_seq_one_letter_code
_entity_poly.pdbx_strand_id
1 'polypeptide(L)'
;MKRGFQTTAQVVASCCECGREFGPIEGPACLFASIDEAMDFFIDGADGFELYGDRLFCEDCLKVATCYNPGHDWRIGMSSTEGIGAHHITRQCEQCGLFISEVLA
;
A
#
# COMPACT_ATOMS: atom_id res chain seq x y z
N MET A 1 -14.31 42.31 4.22
CA MET A 1 -14.42 41.03 4.95
C MET A 1 -15.39 40.14 4.20
N LYS A 2 -14.94 39.07 3.55
CA LYS A 2 -15.85 38.11 2.90
C LYS A 2 -16.51 37.25 3.98
N ARG A 3 -17.81 37.41 4.20
CA ARG A 3 -18.66 36.47 4.94
C ARG A 3 -19.36 35.59 3.91
N GLY A 4 -19.18 34.27 4.00
CA GLY A 4 -19.80 33.30 3.10
C GLY A 4 -19.19 31.92 3.26
N PHE A 5 -19.96 30.88 2.94
CA PHE A 5 -19.48 29.49 2.88
C PHE A 5 -18.78 29.26 1.53
N GLN A 6 -17.62 28.61 1.56
CA GLN A 6 -16.87 28.24 0.36
C GLN A 6 -16.54 26.75 0.44
N THR A 7 -16.76 26.06 -0.68
CA THR A 7 -16.33 24.68 -0.88
C THR A 7 -15.06 24.69 -1.72
N THR A 8 -14.06 23.90 -1.29
CA THR A 8 -12.82 23.70 -2.02
C THR A 8 -12.65 22.21 -2.27
N ALA A 9 -12.39 21.82 -3.51
CA ALA A 9 -12.01 20.44 -3.83
C ALA A 9 -10.50 20.27 -3.58
N GLN A 10 -10.12 19.14 -3.01
CA GLN A 10 -8.73 18.77 -2.75
C GLN A 10 -8.50 17.34 -3.20
N VAL A 11 -7.25 17.03 -3.53
CA VAL A 11 -6.80 15.71 -3.97
C VAL A 11 -6.16 15.00 -2.78
N VAL A 12 -6.52 13.73 -2.60
CA VAL A 12 -5.91 12.83 -1.63
C VAL A 12 -5.18 11.76 -2.41
N ALA A 13 -3.89 11.59 -2.14
CA ALA A 13 -3.12 10.51 -2.71
C ALA A 13 -3.31 9.23 -1.88
N SER A 14 -3.53 8.10 -2.53
CA SER A 14 -3.71 6.82 -1.86
C SER A 14 -3.03 5.69 -2.62
N CYS A 15 -2.63 4.65 -1.88
CA CYS A 15 -2.08 3.43 -2.46
C CYS A 15 -3.13 2.75 -3.34
N CYS A 16 -2.79 2.43 -4.59
CA CYS A 16 -3.72 1.83 -5.53
C CYS A 16 -4.17 0.41 -5.15
N GLU A 17 -3.40 -0.30 -4.32
CA GLU A 17 -3.69 -1.67 -3.90
C GLU A 17 -4.51 -1.74 -2.60
N CYS A 18 -4.05 -1.07 -1.53
CA CYS A 18 -4.68 -1.15 -0.22
C CYS A 18 -5.56 0.06 0.14
N GLY A 19 -5.56 1.10 -0.70
CA GLY A 19 -6.30 2.35 -0.44
C GLY A 19 -5.73 3.21 0.68
N ARG A 20 -4.59 2.83 1.29
CA ARG A 20 -3.96 3.63 2.35
C ARG A 20 -3.64 5.03 1.84
N GLU A 21 -4.21 6.03 2.50
CA GLU A 21 -3.99 7.44 2.20
C GLU A 21 -2.58 7.87 2.60
N PHE A 22 -2.00 8.79 1.83
CA PHE A 22 -0.72 9.40 2.15
C PHE A 22 -0.89 10.38 3.30
N GLY A 23 -0.08 10.21 4.33
CA GLY A 23 -0.14 11.01 5.55
C GLY A 23 0.20 10.18 6.80
N PRO A 24 0.09 10.81 7.98
CA PRO A 24 0.29 10.12 9.26
C PRO A 24 -0.74 8.99 9.44
N ILE A 25 -0.29 7.85 9.99
CA ILE A 25 -1.15 6.66 10.24
C ILE A 25 -2.35 7.03 11.12
N GLU A 26 -2.12 7.89 12.11
CA GLU A 26 -3.17 8.41 13.00
C GLU A 26 -3.29 9.92 12.79
N GLY A 27 -3.91 10.31 11.66
CA GLY A 27 -4.17 11.71 11.38
C GLY A 27 -4.91 11.92 10.07
N PRO A 28 -5.21 13.18 9.74
CA PRO A 28 -5.81 13.52 8.46
C PRO A 28 -4.82 13.23 7.32
N ALA A 29 -5.34 12.78 6.19
CA ALA A 29 -4.56 12.65 4.97
C ALA A 29 -3.95 14.00 4.56
N CYS A 30 -2.80 13.92 3.90
CA CYS A 30 -2.22 15.06 3.23
C CYS A 30 -3.09 15.42 2.01
N LEU A 31 -3.30 16.73 1.83
CA LEU A 31 -4.22 17.28 0.84
C LEU A 31 -3.43 18.07 -0.18
N PHE A 32 -3.66 17.81 -1.46
CA PHE A 32 -3.05 18.51 -2.58
C PHE A 32 -4.08 19.39 -3.28
N ALA A 33 -3.64 20.48 -3.89
CA ALA A 33 -4.51 21.38 -4.63
C ALA A 33 -4.86 20.85 -6.03
N SER A 34 -4.01 20.01 -6.62
CA SER A 34 -4.26 19.36 -7.92
C SER A 34 -3.61 17.98 -8.01
N ILE A 35 -3.98 17.22 -9.05
CA ILE A 35 -3.35 15.94 -9.37
C ILE A 35 -1.89 16.16 -9.79
N ASP A 36 -1.62 17.20 -10.58
CA ASP A 36 -0.26 17.51 -11.05
C ASP A 36 0.68 17.81 -9.87
N GLU A 37 0.21 18.56 -8.87
CA GLU A 37 0.98 18.83 -7.64
C GLU A 37 1.27 17.53 -6.87
N ALA A 38 0.29 16.64 -6.76
CA ALA A 38 0.49 15.34 -6.12
C ALA A 38 1.50 14.50 -6.91
N MET A 39 1.40 14.43 -8.24
CA MET A 39 2.33 13.67 -9.09
C MET A 39 3.77 14.21 -8.97
N ASP A 40 3.94 15.54 -9.03
CA ASP A 40 5.25 16.17 -8.86
C ASP A 40 5.84 15.88 -7.48
N PHE A 41 5.01 15.83 -6.44
CA PHE A 41 5.45 15.49 -5.08
C PHE A 41 5.97 14.05 -4.97
N PHE A 42 5.39 13.09 -5.69
CA PHE A 42 5.78 11.68 -5.62
C PHE A 42 6.80 11.25 -6.69
N ILE A 43 7.28 12.16 -7.56
CA ILE A 43 8.14 11.79 -8.69
C ILE A 43 9.47 11.15 -8.25
N ASP A 44 10.02 11.60 -7.12
CA ASP A 44 11.24 11.06 -6.50
C ASP A 44 10.94 10.10 -5.34
N GLY A 45 9.66 9.74 -5.14
CA GLY A 45 9.15 9.03 -3.97
C GLY A 45 9.02 9.91 -2.73
N ALA A 46 8.08 9.58 -1.84
CA ALA A 46 7.86 10.31 -0.60
C ALA A 46 7.37 9.40 0.53
N ASP A 47 8.06 9.42 1.67
CA ASP A 47 7.77 8.62 2.87
C ASP A 47 7.39 7.15 2.58
N GLY A 48 8.16 6.51 1.71
CA GLY A 48 7.96 5.12 1.30
C GLY A 48 6.82 4.89 0.31
N PHE A 49 6.14 5.94 -0.14
CA PHE A 49 5.27 5.87 -1.31
C PHE A 49 6.07 6.12 -2.58
N GLU A 50 5.81 5.31 -3.61
CA GLU A 50 6.46 5.40 -4.90
C GLU A 50 5.45 5.42 -6.04
N LEU A 51 5.71 6.27 -7.03
CA LEU A 51 4.89 6.43 -8.22
C LEU A 51 5.44 5.59 -9.37
N TYR A 52 4.62 4.70 -9.93
CA TYR A 52 4.92 3.89 -11.11
C TYR A 52 3.93 4.26 -12.22
N GLY A 53 4.33 5.19 -13.09
CA GLY A 53 3.44 5.75 -14.11
C GLY A 53 2.35 6.61 -13.47
N ASP A 54 1.10 6.12 -13.51
CA ASP A 54 -0.08 6.75 -12.91
C ASP A 54 -0.54 6.09 -11.60
N ARG A 55 0.21 5.08 -11.11
CA ARG A 55 -0.15 4.31 -9.92
C ARG A 55 0.80 4.62 -8.77
N LEU A 56 0.22 4.92 -7.62
CA LEU A 56 0.96 5.16 -6.38
C LEU A 56 0.88 3.93 -5.49
N PHE A 57 2.02 3.46 -4.97
CA PHE A 57 2.09 2.32 -4.06
C PHE A 57 2.66 2.76 -2.72
N CYS A 58 2.08 2.30 -1.61
CA CYS A 58 2.72 2.45 -0.30
C CYS A 58 3.84 1.41 -0.14
N GLU A 59 4.73 1.66 0.82
CA GLU A 59 5.90 0.83 1.10
C GLU A 59 5.56 -0.66 1.24
N ASP A 60 4.49 -0.99 1.98
CA ASP A 60 4.11 -2.38 2.24
C ASP A 60 3.62 -3.08 0.96
N CYS A 61 2.76 -2.41 0.19
CA CYS A 61 2.26 -2.95 -1.08
C CYS A 61 3.37 -3.03 -2.12
N LEU A 62 4.32 -2.10 -2.12
CA LEU A 62 5.47 -2.13 -3.02
C LEU A 62 6.40 -3.30 -2.71
N LYS A 63 6.67 -3.58 -1.42
CA LYS A 63 7.43 -4.77 -1.01
C LYS A 63 6.77 -6.06 -1.48
N VAL A 64 5.44 -6.13 -1.37
CA VAL A 64 4.65 -7.27 -1.86
C VAL A 64 4.75 -7.39 -3.38
N ALA A 65 4.52 -6.31 -4.13
CA ALA A 65 4.58 -6.29 -5.58
C ALA A 65 5.98 -6.66 -6.11
N THR A 66 7.03 -6.12 -5.50
CA THR A 66 8.42 -6.43 -5.84
C THR A 66 8.74 -7.91 -5.56
N CYS A 67 8.22 -8.47 -4.46
CA CYS A 67 8.41 -9.88 -4.15
C CYS A 67 7.65 -10.85 -5.09
N TYR A 68 6.57 -10.41 -5.72
CA TYR A 68 5.88 -11.20 -6.74
C TYR A 68 6.53 -11.11 -8.13
N ASN A 69 7.52 -10.24 -8.31
CA ASN A 69 8.30 -10.17 -9.53
C ASN A 69 9.22 -11.42 -9.64
N PRO A 70 9.44 -11.97 -10.85
CA PRO A 70 10.22 -13.20 -11.01
C PRO A 70 11.67 -12.99 -10.55
N GLY A 71 12.14 -13.89 -9.68
CA GLY A 71 13.50 -13.86 -9.12
C GLY A 71 13.56 -14.07 -7.60
N HIS A 72 12.41 -13.97 -6.92
CA HIS A 72 12.32 -14.15 -5.47
C HIS A 72 11.85 -15.57 -5.12
N ASP A 73 12.64 -16.26 -4.29
CA ASP A 73 12.31 -17.58 -3.77
C ASP A 73 11.40 -17.46 -2.53
N TRP A 74 10.27 -18.16 -2.60
CA TRP A 74 9.25 -18.16 -1.55
C TRP A 74 9.27 -19.50 -0.81
N ARG A 75 9.57 -19.44 0.49
CA ARG A 75 9.37 -20.58 1.39
C ARG A 75 7.90 -20.64 1.80
N ILE A 76 7.22 -21.71 1.39
CA ILE A 76 5.81 -21.94 1.70
C ILE A 76 5.69 -22.87 2.89
N GLY A 77 5.00 -22.41 3.93
CA GLY A 77 4.57 -23.23 5.07
C GLY A 77 3.07 -23.49 4.95
N MET A 78 2.64 -24.70 5.31
CA MET A 78 1.23 -25.05 5.38
C MET A 78 0.96 -25.72 6.70
N SER A 79 0.00 -25.20 7.47
CA SER A 79 -0.47 -25.85 8.68
C SER A 79 -2.00 -25.99 8.62
N SER A 80 -2.49 -27.14 9.05
CA SER A 80 -3.92 -27.41 9.20
C SER A 80 -4.29 -27.27 10.67
N THR A 81 -5.34 -26.50 10.96
CA THR A 81 -5.89 -26.44 12.31
C THR A 81 -6.89 -27.59 12.45
N GLU A 82 -6.49 -28.65 13.16
CA GLU A 82 -7.36 -29.81 13.39
C GLU A 82 -8.69 -29.36 14.03
N GLY A 83 -9.81 -29.72 13.40
CA GLY A 83 -11.16 -29.46 13.91
C GLY A 83 -11.93 -28.32 13.23
N ILE A 84 -11.29 -27.44 12.46
CA ILE A 84 -11.95 -26.28 11.82
C ILE A 84 -11.95 -26.40 10.27
N GLY A 85 -11.13 -27.28 9.70
CA GLY A 85 -11.03 -27.46 8.25
C GLY A 85 -10.30 -26.31 7.52
N ALA A 86 -9.77 -25.34 8.27
CA ALA A 86 -9.02 -24.23 7.74
C ALA A 86 -7.55 -24.61 7.53
N HIS A 87 -7.02 -24.28 6.35
CA HIS A 87 -5.59 -24.37 6.06
C HIS A 87 -4.96 -22.98 6.17
N HIS A 88 -3.95 -22.86 7.02
CA HIS A 88 -3.11 -21.68 7.10
C HIS A 88 -1.96 -21.85 6.12
N ILE A 89 -1.88 -20.95 5.14
CA ILE A 89 -0.75 -20.85 4.23
C ILE A 89 0.10 -19.69 4.69
N THR A 90 1.37 -19.96 4.99
CA THR A 90 2.37 -18.93 5.21
C THR A 90 3.34 -18.91 4.04
N ARG A 91 3.73 -17.71 3.61
CA ARG A 91 4.73 -17.50 2.56
C ARG A 91 5.77 -16.53 3.08
N GLN A 92 7.03 -16.93 3.06
CA GLN A 92 8.15 -16.07 3.43
C GLN A 92 9.10 -15.93 2.26
N CYS A 93 9.38 -14.71 1.82
CA CYS A 93 10.42 -14.44 0.83
C CYS A 93 11.79 -14.46 1.53
N GLU A 94 12.70 -15.33 1.08
CA GLU A 94 14.03 -15.46 1.71
C GLU A 94 14.96 -14.28 1.41
N GLN A 95 14.74 -13.58 0.30
CA GLN A 95 15.53 -12.41 -0.09
C GLN A 95 15.07 -11.13 0.59
N CYS A 96 13.75 -10.90 0.68
CA CYS A 96 13.18 -9.66 1.20
C CYS A 96 12.72 -9.74 2.66
N GLY A 97 12.62 -10.95 3.23
CA GLY A 97 12.08 -11.15 4.58
C GLY A 97 10.56 -10.92 4.70
N LEU A 98 9.86 -10.67 3.60
CA LEU A 98 8.41 -10.47 3.58
C LEU A 98 7.70 -11.75 4.03
N PHE A 99 6.76 -11.62 4.96
CA PHE A 99 5.95 -12.71 5.47
C PHE A 99 4.47 -12.43 5.21
N ILE A 100 3.79 -13.38 4.56
CA ILE A 100 2.36 -13.35 4.27
C ILE A 100 1.72 -14.56 4.95
N SER A 101 0.57 -14.35 5.60
CA SER A 101 -0.23 -15.43 6.19
C SER A 101 -1.68 -15.31 5.72
N GLU A 102 -2.18 -16.36 5.10
CA GLU A 102 -3.53 -16.45 4.54
C GLU A 102 -4.26 -17.66 5.16
N VAL A 103 -5.59 -17.55 5.29
CA VAL A 103 -6.44 -18.66 5.71
C VAL A 103 -7.27 -19.10 4.51
N LEU A 104 -7.08 -20.34 4.07
CA LEU A 104 -7.96 -20.99 3.12
C LEU A 104 -9.06 -21.72 3.90
N ALA A 105 -10.31 -21.30 3.65
CA ALA A 105 -11.51 -21.97 4.14
C ALA A 105 -11.99 -23.05 3.16
#